data_AF-A0A847V4F8-F1
#
_entry.id   AF-A0A847V4F8-F1
#
_cell.length_a   1.000
_cell.length_b   1.000
_cell.length_c   1.000
_cell.angle_alpha   90.00
_cell.angle_beta   90.00
_cell.angle_gamma   90.00
#
_symmetry.space_group_name_H-M   'P 1'
#
loop_
_entity.id
_entity.type
_entity.pdbx_description
1 polymer ?
#
loop_
_entity_poly.entity_id
_entity_poly.type
_entity_poly.pdbx_seq_one_letter_code
_entity_poly.pdbx_strand_id
1 'polypeptide(L)'
;MDCVEIDGEKYSVEDLETLTGEAKPAAAKGYIILLARVLKDPLSLPQRLKEICSLKLNDEERRDLRMALIRVQIESELRMNEDIQRYQQRRYVSQVIEILLFKDLLLAPGEPEEPD
;
A
#
# COMPACT_ATOMS: atom_id res chain seq x y z
N MET A 1 -20.29 -3.51 4.47
CA MET A 1 -18.90 -3.02 4.47
C MET A 1 -18.92 -1.67 5.13
N ASP A 2 -18.20 -1.55 6.25
CA ASP A 2 -18.10 -0.29 6.97
C ASP A 2 -17.13 0.62 6.22
N CYS A 3 -17.51 1.90 6.09
CA CYS A 3 -16.72 2.90 5.38
C CYS A 3 -16.56 4.15 6.25
N VAL A 4 -15.39 4.79 6.14
CA VAL A 4 -15.12 6.11 6.72
C VAL A 4 -15.03 7.12 5.60
N GLU A 5 -15.60 8.31 5.82
CA GLU A 5 -15.48 9.44 4.90
C GLU A 5 -14.34 10.36 5.35
N ILE A 6 -13.35 10.57 4.49
CA ILE A 6 -12.20 11.43 4.72
C ILE A 6 -12.05 12.33 3.48
N ASP A 7 -12.04 13.65 3.69
CA ASP A 7 -11.99 14.65 2.61
C ASP A 7 -13.07 14.46 1.51
N GLY A 8 -14.27 14.00 1.88
CA GLY A 8 -15.38 13.76 0.94
C GLY A 8 -15.27 12.47 0.12
N GLU A 9 -14.25 11.64 0.39
CA GLU A 9 -14.08 10.32 -0.23
C GLU A 9 -14.33 9.19 0.78
N LYS A 10 -14.99 8.13 0.33
CA LYS A 10 -15.25 6.93 1.14
C LYS A 10 -14.14 5.91 0.99
N TYR A 11 -13.64 5.44 2.13
CA TYR A 11 -12.64 4.40 2.28
C TYR A 11 -13.19 3.23 3.09
N SER A 12 -12.83 2.01 2.71
CA SER A 12 -13.14 0.80 3.47
C SER A 12 -12.42 0.84 4.82
N VAL A 13 -13.12 0.48 5.90
CA VAL A 13 -12.46 0.30 7.21
C VAL A 13 -11.37 -0.77 7.11
N GLU A 14 -11.61 -1.90 6.43
CA GLU A 14 -10.61 -2.95 6.24
C GLU A 14 -9.33 -2.42 5.56
N ASP A 15 -9.47 -1.59 4.52
CA ASP A 15 -8.30 -1.03 3.84
C ASP A 15 -7.50 -0.12 4.77
N LEU A 16 -8.18 0.68 5.59
CA LEU A 16 -7.51 1.57 6.54
C LEU A 16 -6.86 0.77 7.68
N GLU A 17 -7.48 -0.29 8.16
CA GLU A 17 -6.90 -1.20 9.16
C GLU A 17 -5.65 -1.89 8.61
N THR A 18 -5.68 -2.38 7.37
CA THR A 18 -4.50 -2.96 6.71
C THR A 18 -3.38 -1.93 6.56
N LEU A 19 -3.71 -0.71 6.14
CA LEU A 19 -2.69 0.32 5.90
C LEU A 19 -2.04 0.82 7.20
N THR A 20 -2.86 1.07 8.23
CA THR A 20 -2.38 1.59 9.52
C THR A 20 -1.81 0.50 10.42
N GLY A 21 -2.29 -0.74 10.28
CA GLY A 21 -2.02 -1.82 11.24
C GLY A 21 -2.77 -1.66 12.56
N GLU A 22 -3.74 -0.74 12.63
CA GLU A 22 -4.55 -0.46 13.82
C GLU A 22 -6.00 -0.90 13.60
N ALA A 23 -6.65 -1.45 14.62
CA ALA A 23 -8.08 -1.71 14.57
C ALA A 23 -8.85 -0.39 14.69
N LYS A 24 -9.74 -0.10 13.74
CA LYS A 24 -10.55 1.13 13.68
C LYS A 24 -9.73 2.43 13.80
N PRO A 25 -8.86 2.74 12.82
CA PRO A 25 -8.03 3.93 12.88
C PRO A 25 -8.89 5.19 12.95
N ALA A 26 -8.66 6.01 13.99
CA ALA A 26 -9.42 7.23 14.22
C ALA A 26 -9.07 8.36 13.23
N ALA A 27 -7.83 8.37 12.73
CA ALA A 27 -7.36 9.28 11.71
C ALA A 27 -6.18 8.65 10.96
N ALA A 28 -6.17 8.75 9.64
CA ALA A 28 -5.06 8.31 8.82
C ALA A 28 -4.27 9.53 8.32
N LYS A 29 -2.93 9.43 8.36
CA LYS A 29 -2.03 10.47 7.85
C LYS A 29 -2.21 10.64 6.34
N GLY A 30 -1.91 11.83 5.81
CA GLY A 30 -2.17 12.15 4.40
C GLY A 30 -1.54 11.19 3.38
N TYR A 31 -0.34 10.68 3.67
CA TYR A 31 0.31 9.67 2.81
C TYR A 31 -0.38 8.29 2.85
N ILE A 32 -1.04 7.94 3.95
CA ILE A 32 -1.88 6.74 4.05
C ILE A 32 -3.15 6.92 3.23
N ILE A 33 -3.77 8.10 3.28
CA ILE A 33 -4.93 8.43 2.44
C ILE A 33 -4.58 8.37 0.96
N LEU A 34 -3.43 8.93 0.57
CA LEU A 34 -2.92 8.82 -0.80
C LEU A 34 -2.77 7.36 -1.24
N LEU A 35 -2.19 6.51 -0.38
CA LEU A 35 -2.05 5.09 -0.68
C LEU A 35 -3.41 4.39 -0.79
N ALA A 36 -4.36 4.68 0.10
CA ALA A 36 -5.72 4.16 0.04
C ALA A 36 -6.43 4.53 -1.27
N ARG A 37 -6.25 5.77 -1.76
CA ARG A 37 -6.78 6.21 -3.07
C ARG A 37 -6.21 5.39 -4.22
N VAL A 38 -4.89 5.18 -4.23
CA VAL A 38 -4.22 4.41 -5.29
C VAL A 38 -4.64 2.94 -5.23
N LEU A 39 -4.81 2.36 -4.05
CA LEU A 39 -5.21 0.96 -3.92
C LEU A 39 -6.69 0.71 -4.25
N LYS A 40 -7.54 1.73 -4.09
CA LYS A 40 -8.93 1.70 -4.52
C LYS A 40 -9.06 1.70 -6.05
N ASP A 41 -8.15 2.40 -6.74
CA ASP A 41 -8.04 2.40 -8.20
C ASP A 41 -6.57 2.23 -8.63
N PRO A 42 -6.08 0.99 -8.72
CA PRO A 42 -4.69 0.69 -9.09
C PRO A 42 -4.24 1.30 -10.42
N LEU A 43 -5.18 1.50 -11.36
CA LEU A 43 -4.89 2.08 -12.67
C LEU A 43 -4.61 3.58 -12.60
N SER A 44 -4.94 4.24 -11.48
CA SER A 44 -4.61 5.65 -11.23
C SER A 44 -3.14 5.88 -10.86
N LEU A 45 -2.37 4.84 -10.54
CA LEU A 45 -0.97 4.96 -10.10
C LEU A 45 -0.10 5.84 -11.03
N PRO A 46 -0.11 5.67 -12.38
CA PRO A 46 0.71 6.49 -13.27
C PRO A 46 0.44 8.00 -13.14
N GLN A 47 -0.83 8.37 -12.94
CA GLN A 47 -1.23 9.78 -12.79
C GLN A 47 -0.82 10.35 -11.43
N ARG A 48 -0.65 9.50 -10.42
CA ARG A 48 -0.31 9.87 -9.04
C ARG A 48 1.19 9.81 -8.74
N LEU A 49 2.02 9.36 -9.69
CA LEU A 49 3.47 9.27 -9.50
C LEU A 49 4.10 10.58 -9.03
N LYS A 50 3.68 11.71 -9.58
CA LYS A 50 4.20 13.03 -9.17
C LYS A 50 3.92 13.30 -7.70
N GLU A 51 2.71 12.98 -7.22
CA GLU A 51 2.30 13.18 -5.83
C GLU A 51 3.10 12.26 -4.90
N ILE A 52 3.17 10.96 -5.24
CA ILE A 52 3.90 9.93 -4.49
C ILE A 52 5.38 10.28 -4.36
N CYS A 53 6.05 10.59 -5.48
CA CYS A 53 7.48 10.90 -5.48
C CYS A 53 7.82 12.26 -4.86
N SER A 54 6.82 13.14 -4.67
CA SER A 54 7.02 14.47 -4.04
C SER A 54 6.74 14.47 -2.53
N LEU A 55 6.39 13.32 -1.94
CA LEU A 55 6.15 13.19 -0.52
C LEU A 55 7.39 13.61 0.29
N LYS A 56 7.22 14.61 1.15
CA LYS A 56 8.24 15.05 2.12
C LYS A 56 7.94 14.40 3.45
N LEU A 57 8.51 13.22 3.67
CA LEU A 57 8.31 12.41 4.86
C LEU A 57 9.55 12.48 5.75
N ASN A 58 9.34 12.61 7.05
CA ASN A 58 10.40 12.38 8.05
C ASN A 58 10.68 10.86 8.18
N ASP A 59 11.73 10.49 8.93
CA ASP A 59 12.14 9.08 9.03
C ASP A 59 11.07 8.17 9.65
N GLU A 60 10.28 8.67 10.59
CA GLU A 60 9.18 7.92 11.20
C GLU A 60 8.06 7.68 10.18
N GLU A 61 7.66 8.71 9.44
CA GLU A 61 6.65 8.63 8.39
C GLU A 61 7.11 7.75 7.23
N ARG A 62 8.40 7.77 6.89
CA ARG A 62 8.99 6.86 5.89
C ARG A 62 8.90 5.41 6.35
N ARG A 63 9.23 5.12 7.61
CA ARG A 63 9.11 3.75 8.16
C ARG A 63 7.66 3.29 8.19
N ASP A 64 6.75 4.16 8.64
CA ASP A 64 5.33 3.88 8.70
C ASP A 64 4.74 3.60 7.30
N LEU A 65 5.06 4.44 6.30
CA LEU A 65 4.65 4.20 4.92
C LEU A 65 5.21 2.88 4.37
N ARG A 66 6.49 2.55 4.64
CA ARG A 66 7.06 1.28 4.19
C ARG A 66 6.31 0.09 4.82
N MET A 67 5.96 0.17 6.11
CA MET A 67 5.17 -0.86 6.78
C MET A 67 3.77 -1.00 6.18
N ALA A 68 3.11 0.11 5.84
CA ALA A 68 1.81 0.07 5.16
C ALA A 68 1.91 -0.68 3.82
N LEU A 69 2.94 -0.41 3.01
CA LEU A 69 3.16 -1.11 1.73
C LEU A 69 3.39 -2.61 1.93
N ILE A 70 4.16 -3.00 2.95
CA ILE A 70 4.44 -4.40 3.28
C ILE A 70 3.16 -5.12 3.72
N ARG A 71 2.33 -4.50 4.56
CA ARG A 71 1.04 -5.08 4.97
C ARG A 71 0.12 -5.34 3.78
N VAL A 72 0.09 -4.44 2.81
CA VAL A 72 -0.69 -4.62 1.57
C VAL A 72 -0.16 -5.78 0.74
N GLN A 73 1.17 -5.95 0.65
CA GLN A 73 1.78 -7.10 -0.03
C GLN A 73 1.37 -8.42 0.64
N ILE A 74 1.49 -8.51 1.97
CA ILE A 74 1.11 -9.69 2.75
C ILE A 74 -0.39 -9.98 2.61
N GLU A 75 -1.25 -8.99 2.81
CA GLU A 75 -2.70 -9.14 2.67
C GLU A 75 -3.06 -9.67 1.27
N SER A 76 -2.44 -9.10 0.24
CA SER A 76 -2.71 -9.49 -1.14
C SER A 76 -2.28 -10.93 -1.43
N GLU A 77 -1.19 -11.41 -0.82
CA GLU A 77 -0.80 -12.82 -0.94
C GLU A 77 -1.75 -13.75 -0.19
N LEU A 78 -2.15 -13.39 1.04
CA LEU A 78 -3.05 -14.20 1.86
C LEU A 78 -4.46 -14.32 1.25
N ARG A 79 -4.95 -13.26 0.63
CA ARG A 79 -6.31 -13.18 0.07
C ARG A 79 -6.37 -13.37 -1.44
N MET A 80 -5.25 -13.71 -2.09
CA MET A 80 -5.15 -13.83 -3.54
C MET A 80 -6.25 -14.69 -4.17
N ASN A 81 -6.61 -15.79 -3.51
CA ASN A 81 -7.61 -16.74 -4.02
C ASN A 81 -9.06 -16.21 -3.94
N GLU A 82 -9.31 -15.14 -3.18
CA GLU A 82 -10.64 -14.52 -3.09
C GLU A 82 -10.95 -13.68 -4.34
N ASP A 83 -9.95 -12.96 -4.84
CA ASP A 83 -10.04 -12.15 -6.06
C ASP A 83 -8.63 -11.93 -6.64
N ILE A 84 -8.22 -12.85 -7.52
CA ILE A 84 -6.86 -12.87 -8.08
C ILE A 84 -6.53 -11.54 -8.74
N GLN A 85 -7.45 -10.99 -9.54
CA GLN A 85 -7.19 -9.76 -10.28
C GLN A 85 -6.99 -8.58 -9.33
N ARG A 86 -7.89 -8.41 -8.35
CA ARG A 86 -7.81 -7.32 -7.37
C ARG A 86 -6.51 -7.40 -6.55
N TYR A 87 -6.20 -8.56 -6.00
CA TYR A 87 -5.05 -8.70 -5.11
C TYR A 87 -3.71 -8.72 -5.86
N GLN A 88 -3.64 -9.22 -7.10
CA GLN A 88 -2.46 -9.04 -7.94
C GLN A 88 -2.18 -7.56 -8.21
N GLN A 89 -3.20 -6.77 -8.56
CA GLN A 89 -3.04 -5.34 -8.82
C GLN A 89 -2.60 -4.57 -7.56
N ARG A 90 -3.21 -4.86 -6.40
CA ARG A 90 -2.83 -4.24 -5.11
C ARG A 90 -1.38 -4.56 -4.74
N ARG A 91 -0.97 -5.83 -4.86
CA ARG A 91 0.42 -6.26 -4.64
C ARG A 91 1.37 -5.52 -5.56
N TYR A 92 1.09 -5.49 -6.86
CA TYR A 92 1.90 -4.77 -7.84
C TYR A 92 2.06 -3.29 -7.49
N VAL A 93 0.96 -2.58 -7.20
CA VAL A 93 0.99 -1.17 -6.81
C VAL A 93 1.87 -0.96 -5.58
N SER A 94 1.68 -1.77 -4.53
CA SER A 94 2.46 -1.62 -3.29
C SER A 94 3.96 -1.84 -3.51
N GLN A 95 4.33 -2.82 -4.33
CA GLN A 95 5.73 -3.09 -4.69
C GLN A 95 6.34 -1.96 -5.52
N VAL A 96 5.61 -1.45 -6.52
CA VAL A 96 6.10 -0.33 -7.35
C VAL A 96 6.32 0.91 -6.50
N ILE A 97 5.40 1.25 -5.60
CA ILE A 97 5.57 2.39 -4.70
C ILE A 97 6.76 2.18 -3.76
N GLU A 98 6.93 0.96 -3.23
CA GLU A 98 8.06 0.64 -2.37
C GLU A 98 9.40 0.84 -3.11
N ILE A 99 9.53 0.29 -4.32
CA ILE A 99 10.71 0.46 -5.17
C ILE A 99 10.95 1.94 -5.48
N LEU A 100 9.91 2.70 -5.81
CA LEU A 100 10.06 4.12 -6.16
C LEU A 100 10.63 4.94 -5.00
N LEU A 101 10.14 4.73 -3.78
CA LEU A 101 10.44 5.53 -2.60
C LEU A 101 11.63 5.03 -1.77
N PHE A 102 11.89 3.72 -1.80
CA PHE A 102 12.90 3.04 -0.97
C PHE A 102 14.00 2.34 -1.77
N LYS A 103 13.86 2.27 -3.11
CA LYS A 103 14.82 1.64 -4.04
C LYS A 103 15.04 0.15 -3.78
N ASP A 104 14.10 -0.50 -3.12
CA ASP A 104 14.21 -1.85 -2.62
C ASP A 104 12.81 -2.45 -2.35
N LEU A 105 12.72 -3.77 -2.30
CA LEU A 105 11.56 -4.52 -1.83
C LEU A 105 11.95 -5.31 -0.59
N LEU A 106 11.33 -5.01 0.56
CA LEU A 106 11.64 -5.75 1.78
C LEU A 106 11.25 -7.23 1.69
N LEU A 107 10.17 -7.52 0.97
CA LEU A 107 9.66 -8.87 0.72
C LEU A 107 10.02 -9.37 -0.69
N ALA A 108 11.20 -9.01 -1.20
CA ALA A 108 11.67 -9.56 -2.47
C ALA A 108 11.69 -11.10 -2.41
N PRO A 109 11.21 -11.81 -3.45
CA PRO A 109 11.51 -13.23 -3.57
C PRO A 109 13.03 -13.37 -3.62
N GLY A 110 13.60 -14.17 -2.72
CA GLY A 110 15.04 -14.39 -2.66
C GLY A 110 15.57 -14.82 -4.02
N GLU A 111 16.80 -14.42 -4.35
CA GLU A 111 17.46 -14.94 -5.55
C GLU A 111 17.43 -16.47 -5.49
N PRO A 112 17.03 -17.16 -6.58
CA PRO A 112 17.16 -18.60 -6.61
C PRO A 112 18.64 -18.93 -6.41
N GLU A 113 18.94 -19.74 -5.40
CA GLU A 113 20.29 -20.26 -5.19
C GLU A 113 20.75 -20.86 -6.53
N GLU A 114 21.86 -20.36 -7.08
CA GLU A 114 22.50 -21.02 -8.21
C GLU A 114 22.80 -22.45 -7.76
N PRO A 115 22.33 -23.49 -8.48
CA PRO A 115 22.68 -24.85 -8.13
C PRO A 115 24.20 -25.01 -8.29
N ASP A 116 24.88 -25.35 -7.20
CA ASP A 116 26.30 -25.76 -7.16
C ASP A 116 26.63 -26.86 -8.18
#